data_AF-A0A1Y2EH52-F1
#
_entry.id   AF-A0A1Y2EH52-F1
#
_cell.length_a   1.000
_cell.length_b   1.000
_cell.length_c   1.000
_cell.angle_alpha   90.00
_cell.angle_beta   90.00
_cell.angle_gamma   90.00
#
_symmetry.space_group_name_H-M   'P 1'
#
loop_
_entity.id
_entity.type
_entity.pdbx_description
1 polymer ?
#
loop_
_entity_poly.entity_id
_entity_poly.type
_entity_poly.pdbx_seq_one_letter_code
_entity_poly.pdbx_strand_id
1 'polypeptide(L)'
;GTMMDADHIAALQSYARNGGGFVGIHCAATALRDEPWYGRLIGTVSSHHPDPQQGIVRLERAIAELWLLLDKWYKFTGNPGAWDVDVVFTVNEKTCQGGKHDDDQPVAWCRAFEGGR
;
A
#
# COMPACT_ATOMS: atom_id res chain seq x y z
N GLY A 1 -12.84 14.69 15.60
CA GLY A 1 -11.63 15.36 15.10
C GLY A 1 -11.24 14.71 13.79
N THR A 2 -10.66 15.47 12.88
CA THR A 2 -10.08 14.94 11.63
C THR A 2 -8.67 14.43 11.92
N MET A 3 -8.24 13.33 11.28
CA MET A 3 -6.91 12.73 11.51
C MET A 3 -5.77 13.70 11.19
N MET A 4 -5.86 14.40 10.07
CA MET A 4 -4.95 15.49 9.67
C MET A 4 -5.79 16.62 9.10
N ASP A 5 -5.48 17.86 9.44
CA ASP A 5 -6.03 19.05 8.81
C ASP A 5 -5.15 19.52 7.64
N ALA A 6 -5.52 20.65 7.04
CA ALA A 6 -4.83 21.21 5.89
C ALA A 6 -3.35 21.56 6.17
N ASP A 7 -3.03 22.04 7.37
CA ASP A 7 -1.66 22.43 7.72
C ASP A 7 -0.77 21.19 7.87
N HIS A 8 -1.30 20.13 8.48
CA HIS A 8 -0.59 18.85 8.55
C HIS A 8 -0.35 18.23 7.18
N ILE A 9 -1.33 18.30 6.27
CA ILE A 9 -1.18 17.81 4.89
C ILE A 9 -0.11 18.64 4.16
N ALA A 10 -0.18 19.98 4.23
CA ALA A 10 0.79 20.86 3.60
C ALA A 10 2.22 20.62 4.11
N ALA A 11 2.38 20.37 5.42
CA ALA A 11 3.68 20.02 5.99
C ALA A 11 4.21 18.69 5.43
N LEU A 12 3.37 17.66 5.29
CA LEU A 12 3.76 16.38 4.70
C LEU A 12 4.14 16.52 3.22
N GLN A 13 3.42 17.35 2.46
CA GLN A 13 3.76 17.67 1.07
C GLN A 13 5.13 18.32 0.98
N SER A 14 5.39 19.33 1.82
CA SER A 14 6.68 20.02 1.86
C SER A 14 7.82 19.07 2.24
N TYR A 15 7.60 18.20 3.22
CA TYR A 15 8.58 17.19 3.62
C TYR A 15 8.96 16.26 2.46
N ALA A 16 7.97 15.71 1.74
CA ALA A 16 8.23 14.88 0.56
C ALA A 16 8.99 15.66 -0.53
N ARG A 17 8.56 16.89 -0.83
CA ARG A 17 9.20 17.75 -1.85
C ARG A 17 10.62 18.16 -1.53
N ASN A 18 10.97 18.20 -0.24
CA ASN A 18 12.34 18.48 0.22
C ASN A 18 13.20 17.22 0.36
N GLY A 19 12.79 16.09 -0.23
CA GLY A 19 13.56 14.85 -0.23
C GLY A 19 13.34 13.95 0.98
N GLY A 20 12.31 14.23 1.78
CA GLY A 20 11.94 13.41 2.93
C GLY A 20 11.49 12.00 2.54
N GLY A 21 11.74 11.03 3.43
CA GLY A 21 11.33 9.65 3.27
C GLY A 21 9.99 9.32 3.94
N PHE A 22 9.07 8.63 3.27
CA PHE A 22 7.77 8.22 3.83
C PHE A 22 7.59 6.69 3.81
N VAL A 23 7.22 6.12 4.95
CA VAL A 23 6.86 4.70 5.07
C VAL A 23 5.44 4.59 5.62
N GLY A 24 4.52 4.13 4.78
CA GLY A 24 3.15 3.83 5.17
C GLY A 24 3.01 2.36 5.59
N ILE A 25 2.36 2.10 6.72
CA ILE A 25 2.15 0.74 7.23
C ILE A 25 0.65 0.53 7.49
N HIS A 26 0.12 -0.57 6.97
CA HIS A 26 -1.23 -1.08 7.28
C HIS A 26 -2.34 -0.02 7.12
N CYS A 27 -2.89 0.50 8.23
CA CYS A 27 -3.99 1.45 8.22
C CYS A 27 -3.65 2.83 7.64
N ALA A 28 -2.37 3.12 7.36
CA ALA A 28 -1.99 4.28 6.55
C ALA A 28 -2.76 4.28 5.20
N ALA A 29 -2.99 3.10 4.60
CA ALA A 29 -3.77 2.99 3.38
C ALA A 29 -5.26 3.30 3.55
N THR A 30 -5.77 3.34 4.79
CA THR A 30 -7.16 3.67 5.11
C THR A 30 -7.35 5.16 5.42
N ALA A 31 -6.25 5.89 5.61
CA ALA A 31 -6.26 7.30 5.97
C ALA A 31 -6.56 8.19 4.76
N LEU A 32 -7.13 9.37 5.03
CA LEU A 32 -7.26 10.48 4.08
C LEU A 32 -7.79 10.06 2.68
N ARG A 33 -8.79 9.17 2.64
CA ARG A 33 -9.32 8.62 1.36
C ARG A 33 -9.85 9.68 0.40
N ASP A 34 -10.26 10.83 0.95
CA ASP A 34 -10.80 11.96 0.19
C ASP A 34 -9.72 13.00 -0.19
N GLU A 35 -8.44 12.77 0.15
CA GLU A 35 -7.31 13.64 -0.20
C GLU A 35 -6.52 13.04 -1.39
N PRO A 36 -6.72 13.54 -2.62
CA PRO A 36 -6.13 12.95 -3.82
C PRO A 36 -4.60 12.96 -3.81
N TRP A 37 -3.96 13.95 -3.17
CA TRP A 37 -2.51 13.98 -3.07
C TRP A 37 -2.00 12.83 -2.20
N TYR A 38 -2.65 12.54 -1.07
CA TYR A 38 -2.27 11.45 -0.19
C TYR A 38 -2.44 10.08 -0.86
N GLY A 39 -3.56 9.87 -1.57
CA GLY A 39 -3.78 8.66 -2.35
C GLY A 39 -2.69 8.42 -3.40
N ARG A 40 -2.16 9.49 -4.02
CA ARG A 40 -0.98 9.40 -4.88
C ARG A 40 0.28 9.10 -4.08
N LEU A 41 0.54 9.75 -2.94
CA LEU A 41 1.72 9.47 -2.11
C LEU A 41 1.84 7.97 -1.80
N ILE A 42 0.76 7.33 -1.33
CA ILE A 42 0.75 5.92 -0.96
C ILE A 42 0.54 4.96 -2.15
N GLY A 43 0.11 5.48 -3.31
CA GLY A 43 -0.16 4.73 -4.54
C GLY A 43 -1.61 4.25 -4.67
N THR A 44 -2.28 3.86 -3.59
CA THR A 44 -3.70 3.49 -3.62
C THR A 44 -4.27 3.49 -2.21
N VAL A 45 -5.58 3.75 -2.07
CA VAL A 45 -6.28 3.69 -0.77
C VAL A 45 -7.05 2.38 -0.63
N SER A 46 -7.18 1.91 0.61
CA SER A 46 -7.91 0.69 0.92
C SER A 46 -9.41 0.86 0.66
N SER A 47 -10.03 -0.16 0.07
CA SER A 47 -11.47 -0.33 -0.03
C SER A 47 -12.02 -1.07 1.20
N HIS A 48 -11.52 -2.28 1.46
CA HIS A 48 -11.97 -3.17 2.54
C HIS A 48 -10.92 -4.27 2.77
N HIS A 49 -11.14 -5.15 3.75
CA HIS A 49 -10.38 -6.39 3.93
C HIS A 49 -11.30 -7.46 4.55
N PRO A 50 -11.04 -8.77 4.33
CA PRO A 50 -11.68 -9.84 5.11
C PRO A 50 -11.14 -9.88 6.54
N ASP A 51 -11.68 -10.77 7.38
CA ASP A 51 -11.09 -11.03 8.70
C ASP A 51 -9.62 -11.50 8.60
N PRO A 52 -8.79 -11.24 9.64
CA PRO A 52 -7.39 -11.65 9.64
C PRO A 52 -7.25 -13.14 9.34
N GLN A 53 -6.35 -13.48 8.42
CA GLN A 53 -6.16 -14.86 7.98
C GLN A 53 -4.77 -15.09 7.42
N GLN A 54 -4.39 -16.36 7.34
CA GLN A 54 -3.12 -16.73 6.75
C GLN A 54 -3.12 -16.49 5.23
N GLY A 55 -1.96 -16.10 4.70
CA GLY A 55 -1.70 -15.95 3.27
C GLY A 55 -0.22 -16.19 2.98
N ILE A 56 0.07 -16.77 1.82
CA ILE A 56 1.45 -16.96 1.36
C ILE A 56 1.90 -15.67 0.68
N VAL A 57 2.95 -15.05 1.21
CA VAL A 57 3.58 -13.86 0.65
C VAL A 57 4.86 -14.25 -0.09
N ARG A 58 5.08 -13.63 -1.26
CA ARG A 58 6.25 -13.84 -2.10
C ARG A 58 7.03 -12.54 -2.30
N LEU A 59 8.35 -12.65 -2.30
CA LEU A 59 9.28 -11.61 -2.75
C LEU A 59 9.38 -11.59 -4.29
N GLU A 60 9.05 -10.47 -4.93
CA GLU A 60 9.03 -10.36 -6.41
C GLU A 60 10.43 -10.26 -7.04
N ARG A 61 11.46 -9.86 -6.28
CA ARG A 61 12.84 -9.66 -6.78
C ARG A 61 13.80 -10.84 -6.55
N ALA A 62 13.32 -11.93 -5.96
CA ALA A 62 14.14 -13.11 -5.68
C ALA A 62 13.43 -14.38 -6.15
N ILE A 63 14.22 -15.41 -6.46
CA ILE A 63 13.68 -16.70 -6.88
C ILE A 63 13.15 -17.41 -5.62
N ALA A 64 11.84 -17.24 -5.37
CA ALA A 64 10.98 -18.11 -4.56
C ALA A 64 11.11 -18.07 -3.02
N GLU A 65 11.38 -16.91 -2.41
CA GLU A 65 11.15 -16.80 -0.96
C GLU A 65 9.65 -16.63 -0.69
N LEU A 66 9.08 -17.64 -0.04
CA LEU A 66 7.66 -17.71 0.34
C LEU A 66 7.54 -17.75 1.86
N TRP A 67 6.73 -16.86 2.41
CA TRP A 67 6.42 -16.84 3.84
C TRP A 67 4.93 -17.02 4.07
N LEU A 68 4.57 -17.80 5.09
CA LEU A 68 3.19 -17.87 5.58
C LEU A 68 3.00 -16.79 6.65
N LEU A 69 2.17 -15.79 6.38
CA LEU A 69 1.91 -14.67 7.29
C LEU A 69 0.41 -14.61 7.65
N LEU A 70 0.11 -14.14 8.86
CA LEU A 70 -1.25 -13.85 9.33
C LEU A 70 -1.46 -12.33 9.33
N ASP A 71 -2.37 -11.83 8.50
CA ASP A 71 -2.67 -10.40 8.42
C ASP A 71 -4.11 -10.13 7.94
N LYS A 72 -4.51 -8.85 7.96
CA LYS A 72 -5.65 -8.32 7.23
C LYS A 72 -5.18 -7.90 5.83
N TRP A 73 -5.47 -8.75 4.86
CA TRP A 73 -5.11 -8.49 3.46
C TRP A 73 -6.02 -7.41 2.86
N TYR A 74 -5.59 -6.15 2.92
CA TYR A 74 -6.31 -5.01 2.36
C TYR A 74 -6.53 -5.18 0.86
N LYS A 75 -7.78 -4.97 0.45
CA LYS A 75 -8.16 -4.72 -0.94
C LYS A 75 -8.13 -3.23 -1.19
N PHE A 76 -7.65 -2.86 -2.36
CA PHE A 76 -7.45 -1.47 -2.73
C PHE A 76 -8.47 -1.00 -3.76
N THR A 77 -8.73 0.31 -3.79
CA THR A 77 -9.65 0.94 -4.74
C THR A 77 -9.11 0.96 -6.18
N GLY A 78 -7.79 0.83 -6.33
CA GLY A 78 -7.10 0.57 -7.60
C GLY A 78 -5.83 -0.26 -7.38
N ASN A 79 -5.29 -0.82 -8.46
CA ASN A 79 -4.04 -1.59 -8.43
C ASN A 79 -2.84 -0.63 -8.19
N PRO A 80 -2.07 -0.77 -7.10
CA PRO A 80 -0.87 0.04 -6.92
C PRO A 80 0.13 -0.07 -8.08
N GLY A 81 0.23 -1.25 -8.72
CA GLY A 81 1.08 -1.50 -9.88
C GLY A 81 0.63 -0.82 -11.17
N ALA A 82 -0.56 -0.19 -11.20
CA ALA A 82 -0.94 0.70 -12.31
C ALA A 82 -0.15 2.02 -12.28
N TRP A 83 0.54 2.30 -11.18
CA TRP A 83 1.50 3.39 -11.06
C TRP A 83 2.91 2.87 -11.33
N ASP A 84 3.83 3.79 -11.66
CA ASP A 84 5.27 3.50 -11.71
C ASP A 84 5.79 3.27 -10.27
N VAL A 85 5.56 2.06 -9.75
CA VAL A 85 5.99 1.58 -8.43
C VAL A 85 6.81 0.31 -8.59
N ASP A 86 7.77 0.15 -7.69
CA ASP A 86 8.49 -1.09 -7.50
C ASP A 86 7.72 -1.97 -6.50
N VAL A 87 7.01 -2.99 -7.00
CA VAL A 87 6.38 -4.00 -6.12
C VAL A 87 7.47 -4.86 -5.50
N VAL A 88 7.43 -5.00 -4.17
CA VAL A 88 8.40 -5.78 -3.39
C VAL A 88 7.78 -7.11 -2.96
N PHE A 89 6.56 -7.07 -2.44
CA PHE A 89 5.86 -8.25 -1.95
C PHE A 89 4.46 -8.35 -2.54
N THR A 90 4.07 -9.59 -2.86
CA THR A 90 2.70 -9.94 -3.23
C THR A 90 2.17 -11.03 -2.31
N VAL A 91 0.87 -11.02 -2.03
CA VAL A 91 0.17 -12.14 -1.38
C VAL A 91 -0.52 -12.99 -2.44
N ASN A 92 -0.43 -14.30 -2.30
CA ASN A 92 -1.12 -15.26 -3.15
C ASN A 92 -2.60 -15.32 -2.79
N GLU A 93 -3.45 -14.74 -3.65
CA GLU A 93 -4.90 -14.66 -3.41
C GLU A 93 -5.58 -16.03 -3.37
N LYS A 94 -4.95 -17.11 -3.89
CA LYS A 94 -5.49 -18.48 -3.78
C LYS A 94 -5.31 -19.09 -2.39
N THR A 95 -4.52 -18.44 -1.53
CA THR A 95 -4.22 -18.92 -0.17
C THR A 95 -4.97 -18.14 0.92
N CYS A 96 -5.67 -17.07 0.55
CA CYS A 96 -6.46 -16.24 1.46
C CYS A 96 -7.80 -15.84 0.81
N GLN A 97 -8.86 -15.87 1.59
CA GLN A 97 -10.22 -15.51 1.17
C GLN A 97 -10.33 -14.02 0.79
N GLY A 98 -11.31 -13.70 -0.05
CA GLY A 98 -11.66 -12.32 -0.43
C GLY A 98 -10.89 -11.78 -1.63
N GLY A 99 -10.00 -12.56 -2.24
CA GLY A 99 -9.41 -12.26 -3.55
C GLY A 99 -10.47 -12.12 -4.64
N LYS A 100 -10.24 -11.22 -5.60
CA LYS A 100 -11.14 -11.00 -6.73
C LYS A 100 -10.59 -11.52 -8.05
N HIS A 101 -9.33 -11.96 -8.11
CA HIS A 101 -8.74 -12.43 -9.37
C HIS A 101 -7.72 -13.57 -9.15
N ASP A 102 -7.47 -14.32 -10.21
CA ASP A 102 -6.55 -15.47 -10.28
C ASP A 102 -5.05 -15.11 -10.13
N ASP A 103 -4.74 -13.82 -9.90
CA ASP A 103 -3.41 -13.22 -9.87
C ASP A 103 -3.04 -12.71 -8.47
N ASP A 104 -1.75 -12.70 -8.15
CA ASP A 104 -1.24 -12.31 -6.84
C ASP A 104 -1.32 -10.78 -6.62
N GLN A 105 -1.61 -10.38 -5.38
CA GLN A 105 -1.91 -8.99 -5.04
C GLN A 105 -0.71 -8.30 -4.38
N PRO A 106 -0.28 -7.10 -4.82
CA PRO A 106 0.74 -6.33 -4.12
C PRO A 106 0.34 -6.00 -2.66
N VAL A 107 1.28 -6.20 -1.74
CA VAL A 107 1.14 -5.88 -0.30
C VAL A 107 2.27 -5.01 0.23
N ALA A 108 3.37 -4.88 -0.52
CA ALA A 108 4.39 -3.87 -0.29
C ALA A 108 4.97 -3.37 -1.61
N TRP A 109 5.18 -2.07 -1.72
CA TRP A 109 5.77 -1.42 -2.88
C TRP A 109 6.48 -0.14 -2.44
N CYS A 110 7.36 0.37 -3.29
CA CYS A 110 8.01 1.66 -3.09
C CYS A 110 8.11 2.44 -4.41
N ARG A 111 8.31 3.76 -4.31
CA ARG A 111 8.65 4.61 -5.45
C ARG A 111 9.25 5.92 -4.99
N ALA A 112 9.95 6.61 -5.89
CA ALA A 112 10.18 8.03 -5.71
C ALA A 112 8.86 8.81 -5.92
N PHE A 113 8.61 9.83 -5.11
CA PHE A 113 7.40 10.64 -5.23
C PHE A 113 7.66 12.11 -4.90
N GLU A 114 7.41 12.99 -5.88
CA GLU A 114 7.60 14.45 -5.79
C GLU A 114 8.97 14.90 -5.21
N GLY A 115 10.03 14.10 -5.38
CA GLY A 115 11.38 14.39 -4.85
C GLY A 115 11.76 13.59 -3.60
N GLY A 116 10.79 12.98 -2.92
CA GLY A 116 10.98 12.10 -1.76
C GLY A 116 11.11 10.62 -2.12
N ARG A 117 11.24 9.76 -1.10
CA ARG A 117 11.43 8.29 -1.22
C ARG A 117 10.67 7.47 -0.20
#